data_AF-A0A835UVP9-F1
#
_entry.id   AF-A0A835UVP9-F1
#
_cell.length_a   1.000
_cell.length_b   1.000
_cell.length_c   1.000
_cell.angle_alpha   90.00
_cell.angle_beta   90.00
_cell.angle_gamma   90.00
#
_symmetry.space_group_name_H-M   'P 1'
#
loop_
_entity.id
_entity.type
_entity.pdbx_description
1 polymer ?
#
loop_
_entity_poly.entity_id
_entity_poly.type
_entity_poly.pdbx_seq_one_letter_code
_entity_poly.pdbx_strand_id
1 'polypeptide(L)'
;MWNLIPVMQVSKIDILFKKLLRKWQKQAYRFKGKKGFKVLVLNEVDKLSKEAQHSLRRTMEKYSASCRLVLCCNSSSRVTEAVRSRCLNVRLNAPTVEQIIEVLELIGKKESLQLPPGFAARIAAQSNRSMRRAILSFETCRVQQYPFTVNQAVPAMDWEQYVSEIASDIMKEQSPKRLFQVRGKVYELLANCIPPEVILKKLLLELLKKLDSELKHEICHWAAYYEHRMRLGQKSIFHIEAFVAKFMSIYKAFLIETFG
;
A
#
# COMPACT_ATOMS: atom_id res chain seq x y z
N MET A 1 4.91 -23.56 -9.44
CA MET A 1 3.53 -23.60 -9.98
C MET A 1 2.66 -22.77 -9.05
N TRP A 2 2.66 -21.46 -9.28
CA TRP A 2 1.98 -20.45 -8.45
C TRP A 2 0.52 -20.39 -8.87
N ASN A 3 -0.37 -20.97 -8.06
CA ASN A 3 -1.80 -20.88 -8.34
C ASN A 3 -2.31 -19.48 -7.98
N LEU A 4 -2.76 -18.81 -9.03
CA LEU A 4 -3.50 -17.56 -9.05
C LEU A 4 -4.48 -17.45 -7.88
N ILE A 5 -4.29 -16.41 -7.06
CA ILE A 5 -5.37 -15.83 -6.27
C ILE A 5 -5.90 -14.67 -7.11
N PRO A 6 -6.99 -14.84 -7.86
CA PRO A 6 -7.60 -13.72 -8.56
C PRO A 6 -8.19 -12.78 -7.51
N VAL A 7 -8.01 -11.48 -7.76
CA VAL A 7 -8.64 -10.38 -7.04
C VAL A 7 -10.15 -10.62 -6.99
N MET A 8 -10.63 -11.18 -5.87
CA MET A 8 -12.05 -11.49 -5.68
C MET A 8 -12.81 -10.17 -5.50
N GLN A 9 -13.69 -9.89 -6.47
CA GLN A 9 -14.66 -8.81 -6.40
C GLN A 9 -15.43 -8.82 -5.06
N VAL A 10 -15.61 -7.61 -4.52
CA VAL A 10 -16.19 -7.26 -3.21
C VAL A 10 -17.57 -7.90 -2.95
N SER A 11 -18.32 -8.24 -3.99
CA SER A 11 -19.64 -8.91 -3.90
C SER A 11 -19.58 -10.41 -3.52
N LYS A 12 -18.43 -11.08 -3.68
CA LYS A 12 -18.27 -12.49 -3.28
C LYS A 12 -17.89 -12.68 -1.81
N ILE A 13 -17.45 -11.64 -1.10
CA ILE A 13 -17.06 -11.75 0.31
C ILE A 13 -18.27 -12.05 1.20
N ASP A 14 -19.44 -11.44 0.99
CA ASP A 14 -20.64 -11.77 1.79
C ASP A 14 -21.12 -13.21 1.57
N ILE A 15 -21.02 -13.70 0.33
CA ILE A 15 -21.37 -15.09 -0.01
C ILE A 15 -20.32 -16.04 0.55
N LEU A 16 -19.04 -15.71 0.46
CA LEU A 16 -17.95 -16.52 1.00
C LEU A 16 -17.97 -16.52 2.53
N PHE A 17 -18.29 -15.40 3.17
CA PHE A 17 -18.42 -15.24 4.61
C PHE A 17 -19.64 -16.03 5.12
N LYS A 18 -20.81 -15.91 4.47
CA LYS A 18 -21.98 -16.76 4.76
C LYS A 18 -21.70 -18.25 4.49
N LYS A 19 -20.99 -18.59 3.41
CA LYS A 19 -20.60 -19.99 3.10
C LYS A 19 -19.57 -20.55 4.07
N LEU A 20 -18.60 -19.73 4.50
CA LEU A 20 -17.63 -20.07 5.53
C LEU A 20 -18.37 -20.25 6.85
N LEU A 21 -19.19 -19.30 7.30
CA LEU A 21 -20.02 -19.48 8.50
C LEU A 21 -20.90 -20.74 8.45
N ARG A 22 -21.52 -21.04 7.30
CA ARG A 22 -22.29 -22.30 7.10
C ARG A 22 -21.41 -23.55 7.14
N LYS A 23 -20.22 -23.53 6.54
CA LYS A 23 -19.22 -24.62 6.67
C LYS A 23 -18.75 -24.78 8.12
N TRP A 24 -18.61 -23.68 8.84
CA TRP A 24 -18.18 -23.65 10.23
C TRP A 24 -19.25 -24.13 11.21
N GLN A 25 -20.54 -23.95 10.90
CA GLN A 25 -21.65 -24.59 11.61
C GLN A 25 -21.55 -26.12 11.55
N LYS A 26 -21.23 -26.68 10.38
CA LYS A 26 -21.05 -28.14 10.22
C LYS A 26 -19.81 -28.68 10.95
N GLN A 27 -18.75 -27.87 11.11
CA GLN A 27 -17.54 -28.25 11.85
C GLN A 27 -17.57 -27.88 13.35
N ALA A 28 -18.63 -27.23 13.84
CA ALA A 28 -18.77 -26.88 15.25
C ALA A 28 -18.88 -28.11 16.17
N TYR A 29 -19.29 -29.27 15.63
CA TYR A 29 -19.48 -30.49 16.41
C TYR A 29 -18.19 -31.26 16.75
N ARG A 30 -17.01 -30.85 16.25
CA ARG A 30 -15.84 -31.75 16.20
C ARG A 30 -14.59 -31.34 16.99
N PHE A 31 -14.61 -30.27 17.78
CA PHE A 31 -13.44 -29.90 18.59
C PHE A 31 -13.82 -29.59 20.04
N LYS A 32 -13.73 -30.62 20.90
CA LYS A 32 -13.61 -30.48 22.35
C LYS A 32 -12.16 -30.06 22.65
N GLY A 33 -11.92 -28.77 22.83
CA GLY A 33 -10.62 -28.21 23.21
C GLY A 33 -10.77 -27.14 24.29
N LYS A 34 -9.85 -27.14 25.27
CA LYS A 34 -9.87 -26.46 26.58
C LYS A 34 -9.86 -24.92 26.51
N LYS A 35 -10.93 -24.32 26.01
CA LYS A 35 -11.49 -22.96 26.22
C LYS A 35 -12.51 -22.74 25.10
N GLY A 36 -13.79 -22.64 25.46
CA GLY A 36 -14.94 -22.84 24.55
C GLY A 36 -15.23 -21.74 23.51
N PHE A 37 -14.21 -21.12 22.90
CA PHE A 37 -14.42 -20.13 21.83
C PHE A 37 -13.42 -20.29 20.68
N LYS A 38 -13.87 -20.02 19.45
CA LYS A 38 -13.04 -19.96 18.24
C LYS A 38 -12.56 -18.53 18.01
N VAL A 39 -11.40 -18.34 17.37
CA VAL A 39 -10.93 -16.99 16.99
C VAL A 39 -10.92 -16.86 15.47
N LEU A 40 -11.50 -15.77 14.95
CA LEU A 40 -11.51 -15.44 13.53
C LEU A 40 -10.74 -14.13 13.30
N VAL A 41 -9.69 -14.20 12.48
CA VAL A 41 -8.90 -13.02 12.08
C VAL A 41 -9.35 -12.58 10.69
N LEU A 42 -9.81 -11.34 10.57
CA LEU A 42 -10.20 -10.72 9.31
C LEU A 42 -9.20 -9.62 8.96
N ASN A 43 -8.56 -9.77 7.81
CA ASN A 43 -7.61 -8.79 7.29
C ASN A 43 -8.30 -7.83 6.31
N GLU A 44 -7.79 -6.59 6.27
CA GLU A 44 -8.24 -5.53 5.34
C GLU A 44 -9.74 -5.21 5.44
N VAL A 45 -10.26 -5.15 6.68
CA VAL A 45 -11.68 -4.85 6.96
C VAL A 45 -12.08 -3.47 6.43
N ASP A 46 -11.12 -2.57 6.25
CA ASP A 46 -11.32 -1.24 5.68
C ASP A 46 -11.66 -1.24 4.17
N LYS A 47 -11.45 -2.35 3.46
CA LYS A 47 -11.87 -2.53 2.06
C LYS A 47 -13.29 -3.11 1.93
N LEU A 48 -13.92 -3.50 3.04
CA LEU A 48 -15.28 -4.03 3.01
C LEU A 48 -16.31 -2.91 2.75
N SER A 49 -17.34 -3.24 1.97
CA SER A 49 -18.48 -2.35 1.76
C SER A 49 -19.21 -2.07 3.07
N LYS A 50 -19.91 -0.94 3.15
CA LYS A 50 -20.71 -0.58 4.34
C LYS A 50 -21.75 -1.67 4.67
N GLU A 51 -22.36 -2.26 3.66
CA GLU A 51 -23.33 -3.37 3.79
C GLU A 51 -22.68 -4.63 4.38
N ALA A 52 -21.48 -4.99 3.91
CA ALA A 52 -20.73 -6.12 4.45
C ALA A 52 -20.31 -5.86 5.91
N GLN A 53 -19.92 -4.62 6.26
CA GLN A 53 -19.62 -4.24 7.64
C GLN A 53 -20.87 -4.31 8.54
N HIS A 54 -22.05 -3.92 8.04
CA HIS A 54 -23.31 -4.08 8.77
C HIS A 54 -23.68 -5.55 8.98
N SER A 55 -23.46 -6.40 7.97
CA SER A 55 -23.64 -7.85 8.07
C SER A 55 -22.66 -8.50 9.04
N LEU A 56 -21.41 -8.05 9.03
CA LEU A 56 -20.37 -8.45 9.97
C LEU A 56 -20.83 -8.14 11.38
N ARG A 57 -21.25 -6.90 11.67
CA ARG A 57 -21.76 -6.47 12.99
C ARG A 57 -22.83 -7.44 13.52
N ARG A 58 -23.87 -7.74 12.72
CA ARG A 58 -24.95 -8.67 13.12
C ARG A 58 -24.40 -10.05 13.49
N THR A 59 -23.38 -10.50 12.76
CA THR A 59 -22.71 -11.77 13.01
C THR A 59 -21.88 -11.73 14.30
N MET A 60 -21.20 -10.62 14.58
CA MET A 60 -20.43 -10.45 15.82
C MET A 60 -21.35 -10.53 17.04
N GLU A 61 -22.51 -9.86 16.98
CA GLU A 61 -23.50 -9.86 18.06
C GLU A 61 -24.07 -11.26 18.27
N LYS A 62 -24.48 -11.95 17.18
CA LYS A 62 -25.10 -13.28 17.23
C LYS A 62 -24.17 -14.39 17.77
N TYR A 63 -22.88 -14.32 17.47
CA TYR A 63 -21.92 -15.39 17.78
C TYR A 63 -20.85 -15.00 18.81
N SER A 64 -21.08 -13.93 19.57
CA SER A 64 -20.15 -13.39 20.57
C SER A 64 -19.72 -14.40 21.65
N ALA A 65 -20.62 -15.33 22.04
CA ALA A 65 -20.32 -16.35 23.03
C ALA A 65 -19.41 -17.48 22.51
N SER A 66 -19.45 -17.78 21.21
CA SER A 66 -18.76 -18.92 20.60
C SER A 66 -17.55 -18.52 19.75
N CYS A 67 -17.45 -17.26 19.34
CA CYS A 67 -16.40 -16.76 18.44
C CYS A 67 -15.89 -15.38 18.86
N ARG A 68 -14.57 -15.22 18.92
CA ARG A 68 -13.88 -13.93 19.07
C ARG A 68 -13.34 -13.49 17.73
N LEU A 69 -13.48 -12.21 17.41
CA LEU A 69 -13.03 -11.63 16.15
C LEU A 69 -11.83 -10.72 16.37
N VAL A 70 -10.82 -10.82 15.50
CA VAL A 70 -9.70 -9.89 15.41
C VAL A 70 -9.79 -9.23 14.05
N LEU A 71 -9.99 -7.91 14.05
CA LEU A 71 -10.18 -7.12 12.83
C LEU A 71 -8.91 -6.31 12.56
N CYS A 72 -8.19 -6.65 11.51
CA CYS A 72 -7.01 -5.92 11.07
C CYS A 72 -7.42 -4.91 9.99
N CYS A 73 -7.11 -3.63 10.22
CA CYS A 73 -7.38 -2.55 9.28
C CYS A 73 -6.22 -1.55 9.26
N ASN A 74 -5.98 -0.93 8.11
CA ASN A 74 -4.94 0.09 7.96
C ASN A 74 -5.44 1.51 8.23
N SER A 75 -6.77 1.73 8.13
CA SER A 75 -7.38 3.03 8.36
C SER A 75 -8.68 2.85 9.13
N SER A 76 -8.68 3.26 10.40
CA SER A 76 -9.84 3.14 11.28
C SER A 76 -11.03 3.97 10.81
N SER A 77 -10.78 5.08 10.10
CA SER A 77 -11.80 5.99 9.54
C SER A 77 -12.76 5.30 8.55
N ARG A 78 -12.30 4.26 7.84
CA ARG A 78 -13.13 3.50 6.88
C ARG A 78 -14.01 2.44 7.56
N VAL A 79 -13.77 2.15 8.84
CA VAL A 79 -14.57 1.21 9.63
C VAL A 79 -15.73 1.96 10.29
N THR A 80 -16.94 1.43 10.13
CA THR A 80 -18.16 1.98 10.74
C THR A 80 -18.08 2.02 12.26
N GLU A 81 -18.62 3.09 12.87
CA GLU A 81 -18.63 3.27 14.32
C GLU A 81 -19.34 2.12 15.05
N ALA A 82 -20.33 1.51 14.40
CA ALA A 82 -21.06 0.37 14.96
C ALA A 82 -20.18 -0.87 15.15
N VAL A 83 -19.15 -1.07 14.32
CA VAL A 83 -18.17 -2.15 14.52
C VAL A 83 -17.11 -1.70 15.53
N ARG A 84 -16.63 -0.45 15.43
CA ARG A 84 -15.58 0.11 16.27
C ARG A 84 -15.94 0.12 17.76
N SER A 85 -17.16 0.51 18.10
CA SER A 85 -17.68 0.55 19.48
C SER A 85 -17.77 -0.83 20.16
N ARG A 86 -17.72 -1.93 19.40
CA ARG A 86 -17.79 -3.31 19.91
C ARG A 86 -16.43 -4.00 20.02
N CYS A 87 -15.36 -3.33 19.59
CA CYS A 87 -14.01 -3.85 19.55
C CYS A 87 -13.10 -3.07 20.49
N LEU A 88 -12.09 -3.75 21.05
CA LEU A 88 -10.96 -3.07 21.66
C LEU A 88 -10.08 -2.49 20.56
N ASN A 89 -9.95 -1.17 20.54
CA ASN A 89 -9.14 -0.48 19.53
C ASN A 89 -7.66 -0.49 19.95
N VAL A 90 -6.87 -1.34 19.30
CA VAL A 90 -5.41 -1.37 19.47
C VAL A 90 -4.76 -0.66 18.29
N ARG A 91 -4.09 0.46 18.55
CA ARG A 91 -3.35 1.22 17.52
C ARG A 91 -1.89 0.78 17.49
N LEU A 92 -1.47 0.21 16.37
CA LEU A 92 -0.07 -0.13 16.10
C LEU A 92 0.59 1.02 15.33
N ASN A 93 1.57 1.67 15.97
CA ASN A 93 2.34 2.72 15.31
C ASN A 93 3.47 2.10 14.46
N ALA A 94 3.85 2.79 13.39
CA ALA A 94 5.00 2.37 12.59
C ALA A 94 6.29 2.47 13.43
N PRO A 95 7.20 1.49 13.34
CA PRO A 95 8.44 1.50 14.10
C PRO A 95 9.29 2.74 13.79
N THR A 96 10.11 3.15 14.75
CA THR A 96 11.11 4.21 14.53
C THR A 96 12.27 3.67 13.69
N VAL A 97 13.07 4.56 13.12
CA VAL A 97 14.25 4.18 12.32
C VAL A 97 15.24 3.38 13.18
N GLU A 98 15.45 3.80 14.43
CA GLU A 98 16.28 3.11 15.42
C GLU A 98 15.80 1.69 15.69
N GLN A 99 14.50 1.49 15.95
CA GLN A 99 13.92 0.16 16.17
C GLN A 99 14.09 -0.76 14.94
N ILE A 100 14.04 -0.20 13.73
CA ILE A 100 14.29 -0.99 12.51
C ILE A 100 15.76 -1.40 12.45
N ILE A 101 16.69 -0.50 12.78
CA ILE A 101 18.13 -0.80 12.83
C ILE A 101 18.41 -1.93 13.83
N GLU A 102 17.87 -1.84 15.05
CA GLU A 102 18.03 -2.87 16.08
C GLU A 102 17.56 -4.25 15.60
N VAL A 103 16.42 -4.30 14.91
CA VAL A 103 15.90 -5.56 14.34
C VAL A 103 16.77 -6.08 13.21
N LEU A 104 17.27 -5.20 12.33
CA LEU A 104 18.17 -5.59 11.25
C LEU A 104 19.51 -6.12 11.78
N GLU A 105 20.07 -5.50 12.82
CA GLU A 105 21.28 -5.97 13.48
C GLU A 105 21.06 -7.30 14.20
N LEU A 106 19.90 -7.50 14.83
CA LEU A 106 19.52 -8.76 15.45
C LEU A 106 19.44 -9.87 14.39
N ILE A 107 18.79 -9.61 13.25
CA ILE A 107 18.73 -10.55 12.12
C ILE A 107 20.14 -10.85 11.60
N GLY A 108 20.97 -9.82 11.39
CA GLY A 108 22.34 -9.98 10.95
C GLY A 108 23.18 -10.84 11.89
N LYS A 109 23.06 -10.65 13.21
CA LYS A 109 23.73 -11.47 14.23
C LYS A 109 23.26 -12.93 14.20
N LYS A 110 21.95 -13.17 14.06
CA LYS A 110 21.39 -14.53 13.99
C LYS A 110 21.81 -15.28 12.73
N GLU A 111 21.86 -14.59 11.60
CA GLU A 111 22.28 -15.14 10.30
C GLU A 111 23.81 -15.14 10.10
N SER A 112 24.59 -14.76 11.14
CA SER A 112 26.05 -14.66 11.10
C SER A 112 26.59 -13.79 9.96
N LEU A 113 25.90 -12.67 9.67
CA LEU A 113 26.23 -11.73 8.61
C LEU A 113 27.06 -10.55 9.15
N GLN A 114 28.14 -10.20 8.43
CA GLN A 114 28.96 -9.02 8.75
C GLN A 114 28.34 -7.76 8.15
N LEU A 115 27.67 -6.95 8.97
CA LEU A 115 27.06 -5.69 8.59
C LEU A 115 28.05 -4.51 8.72
N PRO A 116 28.32 -3.74 7.64
CA PRO A 116 29.10 -2.52 7.75
C PRO A 116 28.36 -1.46 8.57
N PRO A 117 29.08 -0.59 9.30
CA PRO A 117 28.46 0.50 10.06
C PRO A 117 27.69 1.42 9.12
N GLY A 118 26.47 1.80 9.52
CA GLY A 118 25.59 2.68 8.73
C GLY A 118 24.80 2.02 7.61
N PHE A 119 25.11 0.76 7.23
CA PHE A 119 24.35 0.06 6.19
C PHE A 119 22.89 -0.19 6.61
N ALA A 120 22.67 -0.64 7.85
CA ALA A 120 21.33 -0.82 8.41
C ALA A 120 20.53 0.50 8.46
N ALA A 121 21.18 1.62 8.76
CA ALA A 121 20.54 2.94 8.77
C ALA A 121 20.07 3.37 7.37
N ARG A 122 20.86 3.09 6.33
CA ARG A 122 20.48 3.35 4.93
C ARG A 122 19.25 2.54 4.51
N ILE A 123 19.22 1.25 4.86
CA ILE A 123 18.05 0.39 4.60
C ILE A 123 16.83 0.92 5.36
N ALA A 124 16.98 1.27 6.63
CA ALA A 124 15.89 1.78 7.45
C ALA A 124 15.30 3.09 6.88
N ALA A 125 16.15 4.00 6.38
CA ALA A 125 15.73 5.24 5.73
C ALA A 125 14.93 4.99 4.45
N GLN A 126 15.39 4.08 3.58
CA GLN A 126 14.69 3.77 2.32
C GLN A 126 13.40 2.96 2.52
N SER A 127 13.23 2.34 3.68
CA SER A 127 12.10 1.47 3.99
C SER A 127 10.82 2.22 4.34
N ASN A 128 10.86 3.55 4.43
CA ASN A 128 9.70 4.39 4.76
C ASN A 128 8.94 3.90 6.03
N ARG A 129 9.70 3.53 7.07
CA ARG A 129 9.18 2.97 8.34
C ARG A 129 8.36 1.68 8.21
N SER A 130 8.55 0.92 7.13
CA SER A 130 7.96 -0.41 6.96
C SER A 130 9.00 -1.49 7.27
N MET A 131 8.78 -2.26 8.34
CA MET A 131 9.66 -3.37 8.73
C MET A 131 9.70 -4.47 7.67
N ARG A 132 8.57 -4.79 7.04
CA ARG A 132 8.53 -5.77 5.94
C ARG A 132 9.44 -5.34 4.79
N ARG A 133 9.39 -4.06 4.42
CA ARG A 133 10.22 -3.51 3.35
C ARG A 133 11.70 -3.55 3.73
N ALA A 134 12.03 -3.20 4.97
CA ALA A 134 13.41 -3.24 5.47
C ALA A 134 14.02 -4.64 5.40
N ILE A 135 13.29 -5.66 5.84
CA ILE A 135 13.76 -7.05 5.81
C ILE A 135 13.94 -7.53 4.37
N LEU A 136 12.94 -7.31 3.50
CA LEU A 136 13.03 -7.72 2.09
C LEU A 136 14.16 -6.99 1.34
N SER A 137 14.36 -5.69 1.61
CA SER A 137 15.49 -4.95 1.07
C SER A 137 16.82 -5.48 1.57
N PHE A 138 16.91 -5.86 2.85
CA PHE A 138 18.11 -6.47 3.42
C PHE A 138 18.44 -7.82 2.78
N GLU A 139 17.45 -8.69 2.64
CA GLU A 139 17.58 -9.98 1.93
C GLU A 139 18.01 -9.79 0.47
N THR A 140 17.42 -8.82 -0.22
CA THR A 140 17.76 -8.52 -1.62
C THR A 140 19.22 -8.07 -1.74
N CYS A 141 19.70 -7.22 -0.83
CA CYS A 141 21.10 -6.79 -0.82
C CYS A 141 22.05 -7.98 -0.63
N ARG A 142 21.68 -8.93 0.25
CA ARG A 142 22.47 -10.14 0.53
C ARG A 142 22.58 -11.07 -0.69
N VAL A 143 21.49 -11.20 -1.45
CA VAL A 143 21.43 -12.04 -2.66
C VAL A 143 22.21 -11.39 -3.80
N GLN A 144 22.16 -10.07 -3.93
CA GLN A 144 22.88 -9.36 -5.00
C GLN A 144 24.39 -9.40 -4.81
N GLN A 145 24.87 -9.14 -3.59
CA GLN A 145 26.30 -9.09 -3.32
C GLN A 145 26.59 -9.39 -1.86
N TYR A 146 27.56 -10.29 -1.65
CA TYR A 146 28.14 -10.54 -0.34
C TYR A 146 29.62 -10.91 -0.48
N PRO A 147 30.54 -10.42 0.39
CA PRO A 147 30.32 -9.58 1.59
C PRO A 147 29.73 -8.19 1.30
N PHE A 148 29.01 -7.62 2.27
CA PHE A 148 28.42 -6.29 2.13
C PHE A 148 29.51 -5.23 2.04
N THR A 149 29.33 -4.25 1.13
CA THR A 149 30.22 -3.10 1.03
C THR A 149 29.53 -1.84 1.57
N VAL A 150 30.32 -0.89 2.10
CA VAL A 150 29.78 0.36 2.68
C VAL A 150 28.95 1.15 1.65
N ASN A 151 29.40 1.15 0.39
CA ASN A 151 28.80 1.90 -0.71
C ASN A 151 27.77 1.11 -1.54
N GLN A 152 27.39 -0.10 -1.10
CA GLN A 152 26.42 -0.90 -1.84
C GLN A 152 25.11 -0.12 -2.01
N ALA A 153 24.63 0.01 -3.24
CA ALA A 153 23.33 0.61 -3.51
C ALA A 153 22.24 -0.35 -3.02
N VAL A 154 21.28 0.18 -2.26
CA VAL A 154 20.12 -0.59 -1.83
C VAL A 154 19.08 -0.48 -2.97
N PRO A 155 18.76 -1.59 -3.65
CA PRO A 155 17.87 -1.56 -4.80
C PRO A 155 16.47 -1.12 -4.37
N ALA A 156 15.93 -0.11 -5.08
CA ALA A 156 14.51 0.20 -5.00
C ALA A 156 13.71 -0.85 -5.79
N MET A 157 12.45 -1.05 -5.43
CA MET A 157 11.55 -1.95 -6.15
C MET A 157 11.38 -1.48 -7.60
N ASP A 158 11.30 -2.41 -8.56
CA ASP A 158 11.24 -2.12 -9.99
C ASP A 158 10.11 -1.14 -10.35
N TRP A 159 8.92 -1.34 -9.77
CA TRP A 159 7.79 -0.44 -10.01
C TRP A 159 8.01 0.98 -9.47
N GLU A 160 8.78 1.15 -8.39
CA GLU A 160 9.11 2.49 -7.88
C GLU A 160 10.11 3.20 -8.78
N GLN A 161 11.08 2.46 -9.33
CA GLN A 161 12.03 2.99 -10.32
C GLN A 161 11.27 3.41 -11.58
N TYR A 162 10.38 2.55 -12.08
CA TYR A 162 9.55 2.84 -13.24
C TYR A 162 8.65 4.07 -13.06
N VAL A 163 8.05 4.26 -11.87
CA VAL A 163 7.31 5.50 -11.56
C VAL A 163 8.22 6.73 -11.51
N SER A 164 9.46 6.58 -11.04
CA SER A 164 10.45 7.67 -11.00
C SER A 164 10.92 8.07 -12.41
N GLU A 165 11.02 7.10 -13.33
CA GLU A 165 11.23 7.35 -14.74
C GLU A 165 10.05 8.10 -15.36
N ILE A 166 8.81 7.66 -15.11
CA ILE A 166 7.60 8.38 -15.56
C ILE A 166 7.60 9.83 -15.06
N ALA A 167 7.92 10.07 -13.79
CA ALA A 167 8.01 11.42 -13.24
C ALA A 167 9.08 12.25 -13.98
N SER A 168 10.24 11.66 -14.26
CA SER A 168 11.30 12.31 -15.03
C SER A 168 10.88 12.61 -16.47
N ASP A 169 10.11 11.72 -17.08
CA ASP A 169 9.60 11.83 -18.43
C ASP A 169 8.57 12.96 -18.58
N ILE A 170 7.71 13.13 -17.57
CA ILE A 170 6.71 14.21 -17.48
C ILE A 170 7.38 15.58 -17.31
N MET A 171 8.48 15.65 -16.54
CA MET A 171 9.21 16.90 -16.32
C MET A 171 10.00 17.35 -17.54
N LYS A 172 10.51 16.41 -18.35
CA LYS A 172 11.31 16.72 -19.55
C LYS A 172 10.50 17.36 -20.68
N GLU A 173 9.27 16.90 -20.92
CA GLU A 173 8.48 17.33 -22.08
C GLU A 173 6.98 17.38 -21.75
N GLN A 174 6.34 18.54 -21.96
CA GLN A 174 4.91 18.76 -21.76
C GLN A 174 4.17 18.83 -23.11
N SER A 175 4.17 17.71 -23.84
CA SER A 175 3.49 17.56 -25.14
C SER A 175 2.42 16.46 -25.12
N PRO A 176 1.40 16.53 -25.99
CA PRO A 176 0.41 15.45 -26.12
C PRO A 176 1.04 14.10 -26.52
N LYS A 177 2.12 14.12 -27.31
CA LYS A 177 2.87 12.91 -27.67
C LYS A 177 3.50 12.26 -26.44
N ARG A 178 4.06 13.07 -25.54
CA ARG A 178 4.64 12.57 -24.29
C ARG A 178 3.56 12.01 -23.34
N LEU A 179 2.42 12.69 -23.24
CA LEU A 179 1.28 12.21 -22.48
C LEU A 179 0.81 10.82 -22.94
N PHE A 180 0.76 10.58 -24.27
CA PHE A 180 0.41 9.27 -24.82
C PHE A 180 1.42 8.17 -24.43
N GLN A 181 2.72 8.48 -24.45
CA GLN A 181 3.76 7.55 -23.98
C GLN A 181 3.62 7.24 -22.49
N VAL A 182 3.41 8.27 -21.67
CA VAL A 182 3.19 8.12 -20.22
C VAL A 182 1.96 7.25 -19.93
N ARG A 183 0.88 7.42 -20.70
CA ARG A 183 -0.31 6.56 -20.59
C ARG A 183 0.03 5.08 -20.83
N GLY A 184 0.85 4.77 -21.82
CA GLY A 184 1.34 3.41 -22.06
C GLY A 184 2.07 2.83 -20.85
N LYS A 185 3.00 3.62 -20.27
CA LYS A 185 3.73 3.24 -19.05
C LYS A 185 2.80 3.01 -17.85
N VAL A 186 1.81 3.89 -17.64
CA VAL A 186 0.83 3.73 -16.55
C VAL A 186 -0.01 2.46 -16.77
N TYR A 187 -0.34 2.13 -18.02
CA TYR A 187 -1.07 0.90 -18.34
C TYR A 187 -0.27 -0.36 -17.98
N GLU A 188 1.04 -0.39 -18.22
CA GLU A 188 1.91 -1.49 -17.80
C GLU A 188 1.93 -1.66 -16.27
N LEU A 189 1.99 -0.57 -15.52
CA LEU A 189 1.89 -0.63 -14.05
C LEU A 189 0.56 -1.20 -13.57
N LEU A 190 -0.55 -0.82 -14.21
CA LEU A 190 -1.87 -1.35 -13.90
C LEU A 190 -2.02 -2.83 -14.29
N ALA A 191 -1.43 -3.23 -15.42
CA ALA A 191 -1.40 -4.62 -15.86
C ALA A 191 -0.64 -5.52 -14.88
N ASN A 192 0.40 -4.99 -14.22
CA ASN A 192 1.14 -5.66 -13.15
C ASN A 192 0.42 -5.64 -11.78
N CYS A 193 -0.90 -5.36 -11.76
CA CYS A 193 -1.75 -5.38 -10.56
C CYS A 193 -1.31 -4.42 -9.44
N ILE A 194 -0.63 -3.32 -9.78
CA ILE A 194 -0.24 -2.31 -8.80
C ILE A 194 -1.45 -1.41 -8.51
N PRO A 195 -1.84 -1.22 -7.23
CA PRO A 195 -2.98 -0.38 -6.90
C PRO A 195 -2.78 1.05 -7.41
N PRO A 196 -3.80 1.65 -8.06
CA PRO A 196 -3.66 2.96 -8.69
C PRO A 196 -3.47 4.09 -7.67
N GLU A 197 -4.01 3.94 -6.44
CA GLU A 197 -3.77 4.86 -5.32
C GLU A 197 -2.28 4.92 -4.96
N VAL A 198 -1.56 3.79 -5.04
CA VAL A 198 -0.13 3.70 -4.75
C VAL A 198 0.68 4.35 -5.87
N ILE A 199 0.28 4.13 -7.13
CA ILE A 199 0.91 4.75 -8.30
C ILE A 199 0.81 6.27 -8.22
N LEU A 200 -0.41 6.81 -8.01
CA LEU A 200 -0.65 8.25 -7.95
C LEU A 200 0.12 8.90 -6.79
N LYS A 201 0.08 8.27 -5.60
CA LYS A 201 0.81 8.77 -4.42
C LYS A 201 2.32 8.78 -4.65
N LYS A 202 2.88 7.71 -5.21
CA LYS A 202 4.32 7.62 -5.49
C LYS A 202 4.74 8.62 -6.57
N LEU A 203 3.94 8.75 -7.64
CA LEU A 203 4.16 9.71 -8.70
C LEU A 203 4.17 11.15 -8.16
N LEU A 204 3.18 11.52 -7.34
CA LEU A 204 3.11 12.82 -6.67
C LEU A 204 4.38 13.08 -5.85
N LEU A 205 4.80 12.13 -5.01
CA LEU A 205 5.99 12.30 -4.16
C LEU A 205 7.26 12.50 -4.98
N GLU A 206 7.43 11.82 -6.11
CA GLU A 206 8.59 12.03 -6.99
C GLU A 206 8.53 13.36 -7.75
N LEU A 207 7.33 13.82 -8.14
CA LEU A 207 7.16 15.13 -8.76
C LEU A 207 7.44 16.26 -7.76
N LEU A 208 6.91 16.17 -6.54
CA LEU A 208 7.10 17.19 -5.48
C LEU A 208 8.56 17.41 -5.08
N LYS A 209 9.43 16.40 -5.23
CA LYS A 209 10.88 16.55 -4.98
C LYS A 209 11.57 17.46 -5.99
N LYS A 210 11.03 17.58 -7.20
CA LYS A 210 11.63 18.31 -8.33
C LYS A 210 10.98 19.66 -8.61
N LEU A 211 9.96 20.02 -7.84
CA LEU A 211 9.17 21.24 -8.02
C LEU A 211 9.54 22.32 -7.01
N ASP A 212 9.35 23.56 -7.44
CA ASP A 212 9.42 24.74 -6.58
C ASP A 212 8.23 24.80 -5.61
N SER A 213 8.44 25.47 -4.47
CA SER A 213 7.49 25.48 -3.36
C SER A 213 6.13 26.07 -3.72
N GLU A 214 6.07 27.01 -4.66
CA GLU A 214 4.85 27.69 -5.10
C GLU A 214 3.86 26.72 -5.76
N LEU A 215 4.35 25.84 -6.63
CA LEU A 215 3.52 24.86 -7.35
C LEU A 215 3.10 23.67 -6.49
N LYS A 216 3.82 23.38 -5.39
CA LYS A 216 3.54 22.21 -4.55
C LYS A 216 2.13 22.21 -3.99
N HIS A 217 1.61 23.39 -3.60
CA HIS A 217 0.27 23.49 -3.04
C HIS A 217 -0.81 23.13 -4.07
N GLU A 218 -0.75 23.73 -5.25
CA GLU A 218 -1.73 23.51 -6.31
C GLU A 218 -1.72 22.05 -6.79
N ILE A 219 -0.53 21.47 -6.98
CA ILE A 219 -0.37 20.09 -7.45
C ILE A 219 -0.87 19.10 -6.39
N CYS A 220 -0.63 19.36 -5.10
CA CYS A 220 -1.20 18.55 -4.02
C CYS A 220 -2.73 18.58 -4.04
N HIS A 221 -3.34 19.75 -4.24
CA HIS A 221 -4.79 19.89 -4.34
C HIS A 221 -5.35 19.07 -5.52
N TRP A 222 -4.76 19.19 -6.71
CA TRP A 222 -5.19 18.41 -7.88
C TRP A 222 -4.99 16.91 -7.68
N ALA A 223 -3.88 16.48 -7.07
CA ALA A 223 -3.65 15.07 -6.79
C ALA A 223 -4.72 14.50 -5.85
N ALA A 224 -5.08 15.22 -4.77
CA ALA A 224 -6.16 14.82 -3.87
C ALA A 224 -7.52 14.74 -4.58
N TYR A 225 -7.80 15.71 -5.46
CA TYR A 225 -9.03 15.74 -6.26
C TYR A 225 -9.14 14.51 -7.18
N TYR A 226 -8.08 14.20 -7.93
CA TYR A 226 -8.08 13.03 -8.82
C TYR A 226 -8.05 11.70 -8.07
N GLU A 227 -7.38 11.61 -6.91
CA GLU A 227 -7.43 10.42 -6.05
C GLU A 227 -8.87 10.15 -5.58
N HIS A 228 -9.58 11.19 -5.14
CA HIS A 228 -10.98 11.06 -4.72
C HIS A 228 -11.87 10.59 -5.88
N ARG A 229 -11.75 11.21 -7.06
CA ARG A 229 -12.51 10.82 -8.25
C ARG A 229 -12.22 9.39 -8.69
N MET A 230 -10.97 8.95 -8.56
CA MET A 230 -10.55 7.58 -8.88
C MET A 230 -11.22 6.53 -8.00
N ARG A 231 -11.49 6.86 -6.73
CA ARG A 231 -12.22 5.97 -5.81
C ARG A 231 -13.70 5.83 -6.15
N LEU A 232 -14.29 6.84 -6.78
CA LEU A 232 -15.69 6.84 -7.24
C LEU A 232 -15.85 6.24 -8.64
N GLY A 233 -14.80 6.31 -9.46
CA GLY A 233 -14.79 5.83 -10.83
C GLY A 233 -14.51 4.33 -10.98
N GLN A 234 -14.77 3.79 -12.17
CA GLN A 234 -14.45 2.39 -12.50
C GLN A 234 -13.09 2.25 -13.18
N LYS A 235 -12.71 3.18 -14.05
CA LYS A 235 -11.47 3.13 -14.84
C LYS A 235 -10.43 4.07 -14.25
N SER A 236 -9.52 3.50 -13.45
CA SER A 236 -8.44 4.24 -12.77
C SER A 236 -7.51 4.99 -13.73
N ILE A 237 -7.26 4.42 -14.91
CA ILE A 237 -6.38 5.00 -15.93
C ILE A 237 -6.79 6.42 -16.32
N PHE A 238 -8.09 6.70 -16.48
CA PHE A 238 -8.57 8.02 -16.88
C PHE A 238 -8.26 9.10 -15.83
N HIS A 239 -8.29 8.73 -14.55
CA HIS A 239 -8.02 9.67 -13.47
C HIS A 239 -6.52 9.96 -13.34
N ILE A 240 -5.67 8.96 -13.53
CA ILE A 240 -4.20 9.15 -13.54
C ILE A 240 -3.78 9.97 -14.76
N GLU A 241 -4.30 9.64 -15.95
CA GLU A 241 -4.03 10.39 -17.19
C GLU A 241 -4.49 11.85 -17.06
N ALA A 242 -5.69 12.09 -16.51
CA ALA A 242 -6.19 13.43 -16.29
C ALA A 242 -5.34 14.22 -15.28
N PHE A 243 -4.83 13.58 -14.22
CA PHE A 243 -3.88 14.20 -13.30
C PHE A 243 -2.58 14.59 -14.01
N VAL A 244 -1.99 13.69 -14.80
CA VAL A 244 -0.76 13.97 -15.56
C VAL A 244 -0.97 15.10 -16.57
N ALA A 245 -2.10 15.11 -17.29
CA ALA A 245 -2.44 16.17 -18.23
C ALA A 245 -2.59 17.53 -17.51
N LYS A 246 -3.28 17.55 -16.37
CA LYS A 246 -3.44 18.77 -15.56
C LYS A 246 -2.11 19.27 -15.02
N PHE A 247 -1.27 18.36 -14.54
CA PHE A 247 0.10 18.66 -14.11
C PHE A 247 0.92 19.29 -15.23
N MET A 248 0.95 18.66 -16.42
CA MET A 248 1.70 19.16 -17.57
C MET A 248 1.24 20.56 -17.98
N SER A 249 -0.06 20.84 -17.91
CA SER A 249 -0.61 22.16 -18.20
C SER A 249 -0.14 23.23 -17.21
N ILE A 250 -0.18 22.94 -15.91
CA ILE A 250 0.24 23.87 -14.86
C ILE A 250 1.74 24.12 -14.95
N TYR A 251 2.53 23.05 -15.06
CA TYR A 251 3.99 23.14 -15.13
C TYR A 251 4.46 23.88 -16.38
N LYS A 252 3.81 23.66 -17.53
CA LYS A 252 4.13 24.40 -18.76
C LYS A 252 3.79 25.89 -18.65
N ALA A 253 2.66 26.24 -18.04
CA ALA A 253 2.29 27.64 -17.82
C ALA A 253 3.34 28.34 -16.93
N PHE A 254 3.75 27.69 -15.84
CA PHE A 254 4.80 28.18 -14.96
C PHE A 254 6.15 28.36 -15.67
N LEU A 255 6.56 27.40 -16.51
CA LEU A 255 7.80 27.53 -17.28
C LEU A 255 7.76 28.71 -18.25
N ILE A 256 6.60 28.98 -18.87
CA ILE A 256 6.41 30.14 -19.75
C ILE A 256 6.45 31.44 -18.93
N GLU A 257 5.84 31.49 -17.77
CA GLU A 257 5.85 32.68 -16.90
C GLU A 257 7.24 32.98 -16.33
N THR A 258 8.03 31.94 -16.04
CA THR A 258 9.34 32.09 -15.40
C THR A 258 10.47 32.32 -16.39
N PHE A 259 10.40 31.70 -17.59
CA PHE A 259 11.50 31.67 -18.56
C PHE A 259 11.13 32.14 -19.97
N GLY A 260 9.84 32.40 -20.25
CA GLY A 260 9.35 32.89 -21.53
C GLY A 260 9.12 34.39 -21.53
#